data_AF-A0A1G6MVA5-F1
#
_entry.id   AF-A0A1G6MVA5-F1
#
_cell.length_a   1.000
_cell.length_b   1.000
_cell.length_c   1.000
_cell.angle_alpha   90.00
_cell.angle_beta   90.00
_cell.angle_gamma   90.00
#
_symmetry.space_group_name_H-M   'P 1'
#
loop_
_entity.id
_entity.type
_entity.pdbx_description
1 polymer ?
#
loop_
_entity_poly.entity_id
_entity_poly.type
_entity_poly.pdbx_seq_one_letter_code
_entity_poly.pdbx_strand_id
1 'polypeptide(L)' 'MDVKKEFQQALEKAHMYGLLAEYYKYQDAELYMYYHRKHCVCTQKVAGMAQEMSRKQVAAGEGTSESPYAGP' A
#
# COMPACT_ATOMS: atom_id res chain seq x y z
N MET A 1 2.83 -14.51 8.60
CA MET A 1 3.52 -13.29 8.11
C MET A 1 2.72 -12.08 8.56
N ASP A 2 3.37 -11.05 9.09
CA ASP A 2 2.71 -9.83 9.61
C ASP A 2 2.43 -8.87 8.43
N VAL A 3 1.17 -8.81 8.00
CA VAL A 3 0.73 -7.99 6.87
C VAL A 3 1.03 -6.51 7.07
N LYS A 4 0.97 -6.01 8.32
CA LYS A 4 1.28 -4.62 8.64
C LYS A 4 2.77 -4.35 8.46
N LYS A 5 3.63 -5.27 8.92
CA LYS A 5 5.08 -5.18 8.71
C LYS A 5 5.45 -5.22 7.22
N GLU A 6 4.83 -6.10 6.44
CA GLU A 6 5.06 -6.17 5.00
C GLU A 6 4.61 -4.90 4.27
N PHE A 7 3.48 -4.33 4.67
CA PHE A 7 2.97 -3.08 4.13
C PHE A 7 3.97 -1.94 4.39
N GLN A 8 4.44 -1.82 5.64
CA GLN A 8 5.44 -0.82 6.03
C GLN A 8 6.71 -0.92 5.17
N GLN A 9 7.24 -2.15 5.01
CA GLN A 9 8.44 -2.38 4.19
C GLN A 9 8.21 -2.07 2.71
N ALA A 10 7.03 -2.38 2.16
CA ALA A 10 6.69 -2.04 0.79
C ALA A 10 6.60 -0.52 0.59
N LEU A 11 6.03 0.19 1.57
CA LEU A 11 5.94 1.66 1.60
C LEU A 11 7.33 2.30 1.66
N GLU A 12 8.19 1.87 2.57
CA GLU A 12 9.57 2.37 2.72
C GLU A 12 10.37 2.18 1.43
N LYS A 13 10.26 1.01 0.79
CA LYS A 13 10.90 0.75 -0.51
C LYS A 13 10.37 1.65 -1.62
N ALA A 14 9.04 1.83 -1.70
CA ALA A 14 8.44 2.73 -2.67
C ALA A 14 8.98 4.15 -2.49
N HIS A 15 9.03 4.64 -1.25
CA HIS A 15 9.52 5.98 -0.93
C HIS A 15 11.00 6.13 -1.31
N MET A 16 11.86 5.20 -0.89
CA MET A 16 13.29 5.22 -1.21
C MET A 16 13.54 5.23 -2.72
N TYR A 17 12.86 4.38 -3.50
CA TYR A 17 13.02 4.37 -4.95
C TYR A 17 12.50 5.65 -5.62
N GLY A 18 11.46 6.29 -5.06
CA GLY A 18 11.00 7.60 -5.53
C GLY A 18 12.05 8.69 -5.33
N LEU A 19 12.68 8.73 -4.15
CA LEU A 19 13.77 9.67 -3.86
C LEU A 19 14.98 9.45 -4.77
N LEU A 20 15.39 8.19 -4.97
CA LEU A 20 16.50 7.86 -5.87
C LEU A 20 16.19 8.24 -7.32
N ALA A 21 14.96 8.00 -7.79
CA ALA A 21 14.56 8.43 -9.12
C ALA A 21 14.69 9.95 -9.28
N GLU A 22 14.12 10.74 -8.36
CA GLU A 22 14.24 12.21 -8.43
C GLU A 22 15.70 12.69 -8.34
N TYR A 23 16.55 12.03 -7.56
CA TYR A 23 17.99 12.34 -7.51
C TYR A 23 18.68 12.17 -8.87
N TYR A 24 18.40 11.06 -9.58
CA TYR A 24 19.04 10.76 -10.87
C TYR A 24 18.37 11.41 -12.07
N LYS A 25 17.17 11.98 -11.92
CA LYS A 25 16.34 12.54 -13.00
C LYS A 25 17.07 13.45 -14.00
N TYR A 26 18.03 14.24 -13.53
CA TYR A 26 18.80 15.16 -14.36
C TYR A 26 20.28 14.78 -14.50
N GLN A 27 20.70 13.66 -13.90
CA GLN A 27 22.08 13.20 -13.87
C GLN A 27 22.29 11.97 -14.75
N ASP A 28 21.37 11.00 -14.68
CA ASP A 28 21.48 9.71 -15.34
C ASP A 28 20.08 9.17 -15.67
N ALA A 29 19.77 9.13 -16.97
CA ALA A 29 18.47 8.69 -17.47
C ALA A 29 18.22 7.18 -17.24
N GLU A 30 19.26 6.36 -17.28
CA GLU A 30 19.13 4.92 -17.07
C GLU A 30 18.82 4.62 -15.61
N LEU A 31 19.53 5.28 -14.69
CA LEU A 31 19.26 5.15 -13.26
C LEU A 31 17.91 5.75 -12.88
N TYR A 32 17.52 6.88 -13.46
CA TYR A 32 16.18 7.43 -13.30
C TYR A 32 15.12 6.39 -13.69
N MET A 33 15.19 5.84 -14.90
CA MET A 33 14.22 4.85 -15.37
C MET A 33 14.21 3.58 -14.52
N TYR A 34 15.37 3.12 -14.07
CA TYR A 34 15.51 1.95 -13.21
C TYR A 34 14.78 2.14 -11.88
N TYR A 35 15.08 3.24 -11.16
CA TYR A 35 14.47 3.52 -9.88
C TYR A 35 13.00 3.91 -10.01
N HIS A 36 12.63 4.62 -11.07
CA HIS A 36 11.24 4.94 -11.37
C HIS A 36 10.40 3.68 -11.59
N ARG A 37 10.89 2.70 -12.37
CA ARG A 37 10.19 1.42 -12.57
C ARG A 37 10.02 0.66 -11.25
N LYS A 38 11.07 0.62 -10.42
CA LYS A 38 10.98 -0.02 -9.08
C LYS A 38 10.00 0.69 -8.16
N HIS A 39 9.99 2.02 -8.16
CA HIS A 39 9.01 2.83 -7.44
C HIS A 39 7.59 2.44 -7.86
N CYS A 40 7.28 2.42 -9.16
CA CYS A 40 5.96 2.02 -9.65
C CYS A 40 5.53 0.63 -9.17
N VAL A 41 6.42 -0.38 -9.23
CA VAL A 41 6.11 -1.74 -8.78
C VAL A 41 5.80 -1.77 -7.28
N CYS A 42 6.60 -1.09 -6.45
CA CYS A 42 6.33 -1.01 -5.02
C CYS A 42 5.04 -0.25 -4.72
N THR A 43 4.76 0.85 -5.41
CA THR A 43 3.53 1.64 -5.23
C THR A 43 2.28 0.82 -5.61
N GLN A 44 2.34 0.03 -6.68
CA GLN A 44 1.25 -0.89 -7.05
C GLN A 44 1.01 -1.96 -5.97
N LYS A 45 2.09 -2.52 -5.39
CA LYS A 45 1.97 -3.47 -4.28
C LYS A 45 1.32 -2.82 -3.05
N VAL A 46 1.77 -1.63 -2.66
CA VAL A 46 1.20 -0.86 -1.55
C VAL A 46 -0.29 -0.58 -1.79
N ALA A 47 -0.66 -0.15 -3.01
CA ALA A 47 -2.05 0.10 -3.36
C ALA A 47 -2.93 -1.17 -3.25
N GLY A 48 -2.44 -2.31 -3.75
CA GLY A 48 -3.15 -3.59 -3.62
C GLY A 48 -3.35 -4.01 -2.17
N MET A 49 -2.31 -3.90 -1.35
CA MET A 49 -2.40 -4.20 0.09
C MET A 49 -3.35 -3.25 0.83
N ALA A 50 -3.32 -1.95 0.51
CA ALA A 50 -4.22 -0.97 1.09
C ALA A 50 -5.69 -1.28 0.78
N GLN A 51 -5.99 -1.66 -0.47
CA GLN A 51 -7.34 -2.09 -0.86
C GLN A 51 -7.79 -3.35 -0.11
N GLU A 52 -6.91 -4.34 0.02
CA GLU A 52 -7.23 -5.58 0.74
C GLU A 52 -7.49 -5.32 2.24
N MET A 53 -6.66 -4.49 2.88
CA MET A 53 -6.85 -4.10 4.27
C MET A 53 -8.15 -3.30 4.47
N SER A 54 -8.50 -2.42 3.53
CA SER A 54 -9.76 -1.69 3.55
C SER A 54 -10.97 -2.63 3.43
N ARG A 55 -10.95 -3.58 2.49
CA ARG A 55 -12.00 -4.60 2.34
C ARG A 55 -12.18 -5.44 3.60
N LYS A 56 -11.08 -5.84 4.24
CA LYS A 56 -11.13 -6.61 5.50
C LYS A 56 -11.71 -5.80 6.66
N GLN A 57 -11.44 -4.49 6.73
CA GLN A 57 -12.05 -3.62 7.75
C GLN A 57 -13.56 -3.45 7.53
N VAL A 58 -14.02 -3.33 6.28
CA VAL A 58 -15.46 -3.28 5.96
C VAL A 58 -16.15 -4.60 6.31
N ALA A 59 -15.58 -5.75 5.92
CA ALA A 59 -16.15 -7.06 6.24
C ALA A 59 -16.18 -7.37 7.76
N ALA A 60 -15.22 -6.85 8.52
CA ALA A 60 -15.22 -6.96 9.98
C ALA A 60 -16.24 -6.02 10.67
N GLY A 61 -16.70 -4.96 9.99
CA GLY A 61 -17.70 -4.01 10.49
C GLY A 61 -19.15 -4.41 10.21
N GLU A 62 -19.41 -5.34 9.28
CA GLU A 62 -20.76 -5.82 8.93
C GLU A 62 -21.28 -6.93 9.88
N GLY A 63 -20.52 -7.31 10.92
CA GLY A 63 -20.86 -8.39 11.85
C GLY A 63 -21.60 -7.98 13.14
N THR A 64 -21.93 -6.69 13.33
CA THR A 64 -22.62 -6.22 14.55
C THR A 64 -23.85 -5.40 14.19
N SER A 65 -24.86 -6.07 13.65
CA SER A 65 -26.23 -5.54 13.64
C SER A 65 -27.08 -6.35 14.63
N GLU A 66 -26.72 -6.28 15.92
CA GLU A 66 -27.67 -6.60 16.98
C GLU A 66 -28.73 -5.50 16.99
N SER A 67 -29.88 -5.75 16.37
CA SER A 67 -31.09 -4.97 16.60
C SER A 67 -31.74 -5.46 17.90
N PRO A 68 -31.82 -4.66 18.98
CA PRO A 68 -32.40 -5.08 20.25
C PRO A 68 -33.92 -4.85 20.34
N TYR A 69 -34.61 -4.56 19.24
CA TYR A 69 -36.05 -4.30 19.24
C TYR A 69 -36.83 -5.36 18.46
N ALA A 70 -36.94 -6.55 19.04
CA ALA A 70 -38.01 -7.49 18.76
C ALA A 70 -38.73 -7.80 20.08
N GLY A 71 -39.73 -7.00 20.40
CA GLY A 71 -40.71 -7.28 21.46
C GLY A 71 -42.10 -7.41 20.83
N PRO A 72 -42.88 -8.46 21.14
CA PRO A 72 -44.30 -8.55 20.79
C PRO A 72 -45.17 -7.56 21.57
#